data_AF-A0A973PIP1-F1
#
_entry.id   AF-A0A973PIP1-F1
#
_cell.length_a   1.000
_cell.length_b   1.000
_cell.length_c   1.000
_cell.angle_alpha   90.00
_cell.angle_beta   90.00
_cell.angle_gamma   90.00
#
_symmetry.space_group_name_H-M   'P 1'
#
loop_
_entity.id
_entity.type
_entity.pdbx_description
1 polymer ?
#
loop_
_entity_poly.entity_id
_entity_poly.type
_entity_poly.pdbx_seq_one_letter_code
_entity_poly.pdbx_strand_id
1 'polypeptide(L)'
;GVAGPEAAWLVKRAVAVPGDPLPRAEVPALATRPEVVVPPGRLVVLGDNRQVSLDSRRLGYVAAHQVMGVVVSRLPKTPSRHPAGR
;
A
#
# COMPACT_ATOMS: atom_id res chain seq x y z
N GLY A 1 26.74 9.98 -3.69
CA GLY A 1 26.19 8.72 -4.20
C GLY A 1 25.13 9.07 -5.22
N VAL A 2 25.25 8.54 -6.43
CA VAL A 2 24.42 8.94 -7.59
C VAL A 2 22.93 8.85 -7.26
N ALA A 3 22.27 10.01 -7.25
CA ALA A 3 20.82 10.10 -7.24
C ALA A 3 20.31 9.40 -8.51
N GLY A 4 19.51 8.35 -8.34
CA GLY A 4 18.69 7.85 -9.44
C GLY A 4 17.78 8.96 -9.96
N PRO A 5 17.20 8.82 -11.17
CA PRO A 5 16.26 9.82 -11.70
C PRO A 5 15.23 10.13 -10.61
N GLU A 6 14.88 11.41 -10.40
CA GLU A 6 13.94 11.88 -9.35
C GLU A 6 12.73 10.95 -9.26
N ALA A 7 12.85 9.88 -8.48
CA ALA A 7 11.84 8.86 -8.40
C ALA A 7 10.79 9.47 -7.50
N ALA A 8 9.73 10.01 -8.11
CA ALA A 8 8.63 10.58 -7.37
C ALA A 8 8.19 9.56 -6.29
N TRP A 9 8.33 9.96 -5.02
CA TRP A 9 7.95 9.10 -3.92
C TRP A 9 6.46 8.77 -4.02
N LEU A 10 6.15 7.48 -3.92
CA LEU A 10 4.77 7.00 -3.96
C LEU A 10 4.24 6.85 -2.54
N VAL A 11 3.04 7.37 -2.30
CA VAL A 11 2.28 7.09 -1.07
C VAL A 11 1.35 5.91 -1.33
N LYS A 12 1.39 4.93 -0.42
CA LYS A 12 0.52 3.74 -0.38
C LYS A 12 0.16 3.41 1.06
N ARG A 13 -0.93 2.66 1.23
CA ARG A 13 -1.33 2.09 2.51
C ARG A 13 -0.66 0.72 2.67
N ALA A 14 0.05 0.51 3.77
CA ALA A 14 0.46 -0.84 4.16
C ALA A 14 -0.80 -1.61 4.60
N VAL A 15 -1.08 -2.73 3.95
CA VAL A 15 -2.22 -3.60 4.27
C VAL A 15 -1.78 -4.90 4.97
N ALA A 16 -0.51 -5.27 4.85
CA ALA A 16 0.11 -6.32 5.63
C ALA A 16 1.63 -6.05 5.78
N VAL A 17 2.16 -6.27 6.98
CA VAL A 17 3.58 -6.12 7.36
C VAL A 17 4.17 -7.48 7.76
N PRO A 18 5.50 -7.62 7.98
CA PRO A 18 6.08 -8.91 8.33
C PRO A 18 5.38 -9.59 9.52
N GLY A 19 5.03 -10.86 9.34
CA GLY A 19 4.30 -11.66 10.34
C GLY A 19 2.78 -11.64 10.18
N ASP A 20 2.21 -10.68 9.46
CA ASP A 20 0.76 -10.67 9.16
C ASP A 20 0.39 -11.80 8.20
N PRO A 21 -0.87 -12.30 8.22
CA PRO A 21 -1.37 -13.22 7.20
C PRO A 21 -1.23 -12.66 5.80
N LEU A 22 -0.87 -13.51 4.83
CA LEU A 22 -0.71 -13.09 3.44
C LEU A 22 -2.08 -12.77 2.80
N PRO A 23 -2.35 -11.53 2.32
CA PRO A 23 -3.66 -11.13 1.80
C PRO A 23 -3.89 -11.59 0.35
N ARG A 24 -3.98 -12.92 0.14
CA ARG A 24 -4.05 -13.56 -1.18
C ARG A 24 -5.27 -13.15 -2.01
N ALA A 25 -6.41 -12.92 -1.36
CA ALA A 25 -7.65 -12.54 -2.03
C ALA A 25 -7.56 -11.12 -2.64
N GLU A 26 -6.83 -10.22 -1.97
CA GLU A 26 -6.69 -8.83 -2.39
C GLU A 26 -5.52 -8.63 -3.35
N VAL A 27 -4.54 -9.53 -3.32
CA VAL A 27 -3.28 -9.43 -4.08
C VAL A 27 -3.03 -10.70 -4.90
N PRO A 28 -3.59 -10.79 -6.12
CA PRO A 28 -3.43 -11.95 -7.01
C PRO A 28 -1.97 -12.31 -7.31
N ALA A 29 -1.08 -11.30 -7.37
CA ALA A 29 0.37 -11.50 -7.56
C ALA A 29 1.03 -12.33 -6.45
N LEU A 30 0.37 -12.52 -5.31
CA LEU A 30 0.84 -13.30 -4.16
C LEU A 30 0.06 -14.61 -3.99
N ALA A 31 -0.93 -14.91 -4.84
CA ALA A 31 -1.85 -16.03 -4.65
C ALA A 31 -1.15 -17.41 -4.60
N THR A 32 -0.06 -17.58 -5.36
CA THR A 32 0.69 -18.85 -5.48
C THR A 32 1.93 -18.92 -4.58
N ARG A 33 2.17 -17.89 -3.76
CA ARG A 33 3.32 -17.85 -2.86
C ARG A 33 3.23 -18.95 -1.79
N PRO A 34 4.33 -19.65 -1.44
CA PRO A 34 4.26 -20.72 -0.44
C PRO A 34 4.08 -20.20 0.99
N GLU A 35 4.44 -18.94 1.27
CA GLU A 35 4.43 -18.39 2.62
C GLU A 35 3.00 -18.09 3.12
N VAL A 36 2.68 -18.46 4.36
CA VAL A 36 1.36 -18.19 4.97
C VAL A 36 1.25 -16.80 5.57
N VAL A 37 2.40 -16.21 5.91
CA VAL A 37 2.54 -14.85 6.45
C VAL A 37 3.49 -14.04 5.57
N VAL A 38 3.41 -12.72 5.66
CA VAL A 38 4.34 -11.82 4.99
C VAL A 38 5.76 -12.05 5.54
N PRO A 39 6.75 -12.32 4.68
CA PRO A 39 8.11 -12.57 5.14
C PRO A 39 8.80 -11.34 5.76
N PRO A 40 9.84 -11.53 6.58
CA PRO A 40 10.71 -10.45 7.04
C PRO A 40 11.21 -9.57 5.87
N GLY A 41 11.22 -8.25 6.08
CA GLY A 41 11.68 -7.27 5.09
C GLY A 41 10.75 -7.07 3.88
N ARG A 42 9.56 -7.68 3.88
CA ARG A 42 8.54 -7.51 2.83
C ARG A 42 7.32 -6.78 3.37
N LEU A 43 6.67 -6.02 2.49
CA LEU A 43 5.42 -5.32 2.75
C LEU A 43 4.44 -5.63 1.63
N VAL A 44 3.16 -5.63 1.97
CA VAL A 44 2.07 -5.57 1.00
C VAL A 44 1.44 -4.19 1.11
N VAL A 45 1.44 -3.45 0.01
CA VAL A 45 0.94 -2.08 -0.04
C VAL A 45 -0.13 -1.93 -1.12
N LEU A 46 -1.18 -1.18 -0.83
CA LEU A 46 -2.25 -0.86 -1.78
C LEU A 46 -2.45 0.66 -1.85
N GLY A 47 -2.75 1.17 -3.03
CA GLY A 47 -3.24 2.54 -3.18
C GLY A 47 -4.76 2.59 -3.11
N ASP A 48 -5.29 3.60 -2.42
CA ASP A 48 -6.73 3.80 -2.22
C ASP A 48 -7.46 4.02 -3.56
N ASN A 49 -6.82 4.65 -4.56
CA ASN A 49 -7.36 4.70 -5.93
C ASN A 49 -7.09 3.39 -6.69
N ARG A 50 -8.02 2.44 -6.54
CA ARG A 50 -7.89 1.08 -7.06
C ARG A 50 -7.72 0.99 -8.58
N GLN A 51 -8.25 1.93 -9.35
CA GLN A 51 -8.28 1.86 -10.81
C GLN A 51 -6.92 2.14 -11.45
N VAL A 52 -6.12 3.02 -10.83
CA VAL A 52 -4.87 3.53 -11.44
C VAL A 52 -3.61 3.26 -10.60
N SER A 53 -3.75 2.77 -9.37
CA SER A 53 -2.60 2.55 -8.50
C SER A 53 -1.66 1.45 -9.01
N LEU A 54 -0.37 1.78 -9.16
CA LEU A 54 0.72 0.81 -9.24
C LEU A 54 1.11 0.37 -7.83
N ASP A 55 0.76 -0.84 -7.44
CA ASP A 55 0.98 -1.37 -6.08
C ASP A 55 1.07 -2.90 -6.06
N SER A 56 0.98 -3.51 -4.87
CA SER A 56 1.22 -4.95 -4.68
C SER A 56 0.32 -5.84 -5.53
N ARG A 57 -0.86 -5.38 -5.97
CA ARG A 57 -1.71 -6.14 -6.92
C ARG A 57 -0.99 -6.49 -8.21
N ARG A 58 -0.07 -5.62 -8.66
CA ARG A 58 0.74 -5.81 -9.87
C ARG A 58 2.18 -6.19 -9.54
N LEU A 59 2.74 -5.61 -8.48
CA LEU A 59 4.17 -5.74 -8.13
C LEU A 59 4.48 -6.90 -7.19
N GLY A 60 3.48 -7.43 -6.48
CA GLY A 60 3.71 -8.32 -5.34
C GLY A 60 4.30 -7.57 -4.15
N TYR A 61 5.31 -8.14 -3.49
CA TYR A 61 5.91 -7.52 -2.32
C TYR A 61 6.69 -6.24 -2.64
N VAL A 62 6.61 -5.27 -1.74
CA VAL A 62 7.53 -4.13 -1.67
C VAL A 62 8.60 -4.42 -0.61
N ALA A 63 9.84 -4.02 -0.87
CA ALA A 63 10.92 -4.21 0.10
C ALA A 63 10.87 -3.12 1.18
N ALA A 64 10.95 -3.50 2.45
CA ALA A 64 10.83 -2.56 3.58
C ALA A 64 11.92 -1.46 3.56
N HIS A 65 13.10 -1.76 3.03
CA HIS A 65 14.19 -0.77 2.91
C HIS A 65 13.90 0.35 1.89
N GLN A 66 12.85 0.22 1.06
CA GLN A 66 12.42 1.25 0.13
C GLN A 66 11.43 2.24 0.76
N VAL A 67 11.04 2.03 2.03
CA VAL A 67 10.17 2.95 2.76
C VAL A 67 10.99 4.13 3.26
N MET A 68 10.66 5.33 2.77
CA MET A 68 11.26 6.57 3.24
C MET A 68 10.68 7.04 4.59
N GLY A 69 9.40 6.78 4.84
CA GLY A 69 8.74 7.19 6.08
C GLY A 69 7.26 6.84 6.13
N VAL A 70 6.62 7.15 7.25
CA VAL A 70 5.19 6.93 7.47
C VAL A 70 4.45 8.26 7.38
N VAL A 71 3.35 8.29 6.63
CA VAL A 71 2.48 9.47 6.56
C VAL A 71 1.66 9.56 7.84
N VAL A 72 1.89 10.61 8.64
CA VAL A 72 1.07 10.96 9.80
C VAL A 72 0.17 12.12 9.40
N SER A 73 -1.11 11.86 9.18
CA SER A 73 -2.08 12.89 8.81
C SER A 73 -3.31 12.83 9.71
N ARG A 74 -3.82 14.00 10.09
CA ARG A 74 -5.15 14.14 10.69
C ARG A 74 -6.11 14.43 9.55
N LEU A 75 -6.98 13.47 9.23
CA LEU A 75 -8.08 13.77 8.32
C LEU A 75 -9.02 14.75 9.03
N PRO A 76 -9.36 15.92 8.45
CA PRO A 76 -10.46 16.72 8.95
C PRO A 76 -11.70 15.84 8.96
N LYS A 77 -12.52 15.92 10.02
CA LYS A 77 -13.90 15.43 9.91
C LYS A 77 -14.55 16.28 8.84
N THR A 78 -14.69 15.75 7.63
CA THR A 78 -15.62 16.34 6.67
C THR A 78 -16.96 16.44 7.40
N PRO A 79 -17.51 17.64 7.64
CA PRO A 79 -18.88 17.71 8.14
C PRO A 79 -19.72 16.93 7.14
N SER A 80 -20.56 16.03 7.66
CA SER A 80 -21.58 15.33 6.87
C SER A 80 -22.21 16.35 5.92
N ARG A 81 -21.95 16.22 4.62
CA ARG A 81 -22.85 16.79 3.62
C ARG A 81 -24.10 15.92 3.69
N HIS A 82 -25.03 16.29 4.56
CA HIS A 82 -26.41 15.84 4.41
C HIS A 82 -27.12 16.72 3.36
N PRO A 83 -28.03 16.12 2.57
CA PRO A 83 -28.67 16.76 1.43
C PRO A 83 -29.92 17.55 1.86
N ALA A 84 -30.28 18.57 1.08
CA ALA A 84 -31.65 18.81 0.59
C ALA A 84 -31.75 20.16 -0.16
N GLY A 85 -32.30 20.10 -1.37
CA GLY A 85 -33.20 21.11 -1.89
C GLY A 85 -32.59 22.36 -2.55
N ARG A 86 -32.62 22.39 -3.88
CA ARG A 86 -33.79 22.93 -4.59
C ARG A 86 -34.00 22.21 -5.91
#